data_AF-A0A1D2YU94-F1
#
_entry.id   AF-A0A1D2YU94-F1
#
_cell.length_a   1.000
_cell.length_b   1.000
_cell.length_c   1.000
_cell.angle_alpha   90.00
_cell.angle_beta   90.00
_cell.angle_gamma   90.00
#
_symmetry.space_group_name_H-M   'P 1'
#
loop_
_entity.id
_entity.type
_entity.pdbx_description
1 polymer ?
#
loop_
_entity_poly.entity_id
_entity_poly.type
_entity_poly.pdbx_seq_one_letter_code
_entity_poly.pdbx_strand_id
1 'polypeptide(L)'
;MNLIIKAYAIIATVPFLAFPVFYYSFIYYGKTKKSAFNFSVYFSSILLFSAVTAQLKILFNLKYSFSLNLLLVISIAFILAILQWKIRGYLNYKKILFSTLKLSFIFFGLAYLIFLLIRFIKI
;
A
#
# COMPACT_ATOMS: atom_id res chain seq x y z
N MET A 1 7.81 -28.10 -10.15
CA MET A 1 8.36 -26.73 -10.05
C MET A 1 7.42 -25.69 -10.68
N ASN A 2 6.12 -25.69 -10.35
CA ASN A 2 5.11 -24.86 -11.07
C ASN A 2 4.06 -24.16 -10.19
N LEU A 3 3.87 -24.60 -8.93
CA LEU A 3 2.80 -24.06 -8.09
C LEU A 3 3.24 -22.81 -7.32
N ILE A 4 4.50 -22.80 -6.85
CA ILE A 4 5.10 -21.68 -6.11
C ILE A 4 5.23 -20.45 -7.03
N ILE A 5 5.65 -20.64 -8.27
CA ILE A 5 5.81 -19.55 -9.25
C ILE A 5 4.44 -18.98 -9.64
N LYS A 6 3.42 -19.82 -9.84
CA LYS A 6 2.04 -19.38 -10.15
C LYS A 6 1.38 -18.67 -8.98
N ALA A 7 1.45 -19.23 -7.77
CA ALA A 7 0.93 -18.59 -6.56
C ALA A 7 1.62 -17.24 -6.32
N TYR A 8 2.93 -17.17 -6.58
CA TYR A 8 3.68 -15.93 -6.46
C TYR A 8 3.31 -14.90 -7.54
N ALA A 9 3.13 -15.30 -8.80
CA ALA A 9 2.69 -14.41 -9.87
C ALA A 9 1.30 -13.81 -9.56
N ILE A 10 0.42 -14.59 -8.92
CA ILE A 10 -0.88 -14.11 -8.43
C ILE A 10 -0.66 -13.08 -7.31
N ILE A 11 0.09 -13.40 -6.25
CA ILE A 11 0.37 -12.47 -5.15
C ILE A 11 1.07 -11.19 -5.65
N ALA A 12 1.87 -11.30 -6.70
CA ALA A 12 2.61 -10.19 -7.28
C ALA A 12 1.74 -9.26 -8.15
N THR A 13 0.70 -9.79 -8.78
CA THR A 13 -0.22 -9.01 -9.62
C THR A 13 -1.39 -8.45 -8.81
N VAL A 14 -1.77 -9.15 -7.73
CA VAL A 14 -2.92 -8.84 -6.88
C VAL A 14 -2.94 -7.40 -6.37
N PRO A 15 -1.88 -6.80 -5.80
CA PRO A 15 -1.98 -5.46 -5.21
C PRO A 15 -2.21 -4.36 -6.25
N PHE A 16 -1.58 -4.49 -7.43
CA PHE A 16 -1.69 -3.50 -8.50
C PHE A 16 -3.00 -3.63 -9.27
N LEU A 17 -3.46 -4.86 -9.50
CA LEU A 17 -4.77 -5.13 -10.11
C LEU A 17 -5.94 -4.89 -9.15
N ALA A 18 -5.72 -5.01 -7.84
CA ALA A 18 -6.75 -4.75 -6.85
C ALA A 18 -7.29 -3.32 -6.94
N PHE A 19 -6.43 -2.32 -7.17
CA PHE A 19 -6.85 -0.94 -7.28
C PHE A 19 -7.93 -0.71 -8.37
N PRO A 20 -7.69 -1.03 -9.66
CA PRO A 20 -8.70 -0.88 -10.69
C PRO A 20 -9.91 -1.80 -10.46
N VAL A 21 -9.70 -3.04 -9.98
CA VAL A 21 -10.80 -3.98 -9.69
C VAL A 21 -11.76 -3.40 -8.65
N PHE A 22 -11.27 -2.93 -7.51
CA PHE A 22 -12.11 -2.28 -6.49
C PHE A 22 -12.74 -1.00 -7.03
N TYR A 23 -12.00 -0.19 -7.80
CA TYR A 23 -12.49 1.08 -8.30
C TYR A 23 -13.68 0.92 -9.24
N TYR A 24 -13.56 0.06 -10.25
CA TYR A 24 -14.65 -0.22 -11.18
C TYR A 24 -15.82 -0.92 -10.49
N SER A 25 -15.54 -1.84 -9.54
CA SER A 25 -16.60 -2.49 -8.76
C SER A 25 -17.42 -1.47 -7.99
N PHE A 26 -16.79 -0.55 -7.25
CA PHE A 26 -17.53 0.47 -6.48
C PHE A 26 -18.30 1.45 -7.36
N ILE A 27 -17.77 1.79 -8.54
CA ILE A 27 -18.51 2.61 -9.52
C ILE A 27 -19.75 1.86 -10.02
N TYR A 28 -19.62 0.57 -10.33
CA TYR A 28 -20.73 -0.26 -10.80
C TYR A 28 -21.83 -0.39 -9.73
N TYR A 29 -21.47 -0.46 -8.45
CA TYR A 29 -22.41 -0.40 -7.32
C TYR A 29 -22.97 1.02 -7.03
N GLY A 30 -22.80 1.98 -7.95
CA GLY A 30 -23.42 3.31 -7.85
C GLY A 30 -22.74 4.27 -6.86
N LYS A 31 -21.51 3.97 -6.39
CA LYS A 31 -20.76 4.93 -5.56
C LYS A 31 -20.22 6.07 -6.42
N THR A 32 -20.14 7.27 -5.84
CA THR A 32 -19.50 8.42 -6.50
C THR A 32 -18.02 8.11 -6.79
N LYS A 33 -17.49 8.64 -7.91
CA LYS A 33 -16.08 8.45 -8.32
C LYS A 33 -15.09 8.72 -7.19
N LYS A 34 -15.33 9.78 -6.40
CA LYS A 34 -14.49 10.16 -5.26
C LYS A 34 -14.53 9.12 -4.13
N SER A 35 -15.71 8.59 -3.82
CA SER A 35 -15.87 7.55 -2.81
C SER A 35 -15.24 6.25 -3.28
N ALA A 36 -15.51 5.83 -4.51
CA ALA A 36 -14.93 4.64 -5.12
C ALA A 36 -13.40 4.70 -5.10
N PHE A 37 -12.81 5.84 -5.49
CA PHE A 37 -11.36 6.05 -5.42
C PHE A 37 -10.81 5.87 -4.01
N ASN A 38 -11.40 6.55 -3.01
CA ASN A 38 -10.90 6.48 -1.63
C ASN A 38 -10.98 5.05 -1.06
N PHE A 39 -12.06 4.32 -1.34
CA PHE A 39 -12.18 2.92 -0.90
C PHE A 39 -11.18 2.02 -1.61
N SER A 40 -10.98 2.21 -2.92
CA SER A 40 -10.04 1.41 -3.70
C SER A 40 -8.60 1.61 -3.21
N VAL A 41 -8.22 2.86 -2.92
CA VAL A 41 -6.94 3.16 -2.26
C VAL A 41 -6.83 2.41 -0.94
N TYR A 42 -7.85 2.47 -0.07
CA TYR A 42 -7.80 1.80 1.24
C TYR A 42 -7.53 0.29 1.13
N PHE A 43 -8.31 -0.42 0.32
CA PHE A 43 -8.15 -1.87 0.15
C PHE A 43 -6.83 -2.24 -0.52
N SER A 44 -6.45 -1.49 -1.55
CA SER A 44 -5.18 -1.74 -2.26
C SER A 44 -3.95 -1.42 -1.41
N SER A 45 -4.00 -0.40 -0.53
CA SER A 45 -2.92 -0.11 0.42
C SER A 45 -2.68 -1.25 1.40
N ILE A 46 -3.75 -1.92 1.88
CA ILE A 46 -3.62 -3.08 2.78
C ILE A 46 -2.96 -4.26 2.06
N LEU A 47 -3.35 -4.50 0.81
CA LEU A 47 -2.74 -5.54 -0.02
C LEU A 47 -1.27 -5.24 -0.31
N LEU A 48 -0.96 -3.99 -0.68
CA LEU A 48 0.41 -3.53 -0.90
C LEU A 48 1.26 -3.65 0.35
N PHE A 49 0.72 -3.28 1.51
CA PHE A 49 1.39 -3.44 2.79
C PHE A 49 1.81 -4.90 3.02
N SER A 50 0.88 -5.84 2.84
CA SER A 50 1.14 -7.27 2.97
C SER A 50 2.20 -7.76 1.96
N ALA A 51 2.06 -7.37 0.69
CA ALA A 51 2.96 -7.77 -0.39
C ALA A 51 4.40 -7.25 -0.16
N VAL A 52 4.56 -5.98 0.21
CA VAL A 52 5.86 -5.38 0.50
C VAL A 52 6.49 -6.02 1.73
N THR A 53 5.71 -6.31 2.78
CA THR A 53 6.21 -7.04 3.96
C THR A 53 6.74 -8.42 3.59
N ALA A 54 6.03 -9.15 2.73
CA ALA A 54 6.47 -10.46 2.25
C ALA A 54 7.76 -10.35 1.42
N GLN A 55 7.85 -9.37 0.52
CA GLN A 55 9.04 -9.13 -0.29
C GLN A 55 10.26 -8.75 0.56
N LEU A 56 10.08 -7.89 1.58
CA LEU A 56 11.15 -7.55 2.52
C LEU A 56 11.71 -8.79 3.23
N LYS A 57 10.83 -9.71 3.63
CA LYS A 57 11.24 -10.96 4.28
C LYS A 57 12.03 -11.86 3.31
N ILE A 58 11.60 -11.96 2.05
CA ILE A 58 12.24 -12.81 1.05
C ILE A 58 13.58 -12.23 0.57
N LEU A 59 13.65 -10.93 0.29
CA LEU A 59 14.82 -10.30 -0.31
C LEU A 59 15.93 -10.00 0.69
N PHE A 60 15.57 -9.58 1.91
CA PHE A 60 16.53 -9.12 2.92
C PHE A 60 16.63 -10.06 4.13
N ASN A 61 15.86 -11.16 4.13
CA ASN A 61 15.80 -12.14 5.23
C ASN A 61 15.54 -11.51 6.61
N LEU A 62 14.79 -10.39 6.63
CA LEU A 62 14.52 -9.63 7.85
C LEU A 62 13.42 -10.33 8.67
N LYS A 63 13.71 -10.68 9.93
CA LYS A 63 12.71 -11.26 10.86
C LYS A 63 11.63 -10.25 11.24
N TYR A 64 11.93 -8.95 11.21
CA TYR A 64 11.05 -7.87 11.65
C TYR A 64 10.40 -7.09 10.50
N SER A 65 10.26 -7.68 9.30
CA SER A 65 9.70 -7.01 8.12
C SER A 65 8.31 -6.41 8.35
N PHE A 66 7.46 -7.07 9.14
CA PHE A 66 6.13 -6.55 9.47
C PHE A 66 6.23 -5.28 10.31
N SER A 67 6.98 -5.32 11.40
CA SER A 67 7.16 -4.18 12.31
C SER A 67 7.81 -3.00 11.61
N LEU A 68 8.81 -3.24 10.75
CA LEU A 68 9.46 -2.20 9.94
C LEU A 68 8.47 -1.52 8.99
N ASN A 69 7.67 -2.31 8.27
CA ASN A 69 6.70 -1.76 7.33
C ASN A 69 5.59 -0.99 8.06
N LEU A 70 5.15 -1.49 9.22
CA LEU A 70 4.17 -0.82 10.08
C LEU A 70 4.71 0.50 10.63
N LEU A 71 5.96 0.50 11.10
CA LEU A 71 6.65 1.70 11.58
C LEU A 71 6.71 2.78 10.50
N LEU A 72 6.91 2.38 9.24
CA LEU A 72 6.91 3.29 8.09
C LEU A 72 5.54 3.99 7.92
N VAL A 73 4.44 3.23 7.99
CA VAL A 73 3.08 3.82 7.93
C VAL A 73 2.83 4.79 9.07
N ILE A 74 3.19 4.40 10.30
CA ILE A 74 3.01 5.24 11.50
C ILE A 74 3.86 6.50 11.38
N SER A 75 5.09 6.40 10.88
CA SER A 75 5.96 7.55 10.65
C SER A 75 5.35 8.54 9.66
N ILE A 76 4.77 8.05 8.55
CA ILE A 76 4.03 8.91 7.61
C ILE A 76 2.85 9.60 8.31
N ALA A 77 2.08 8.86 9.11
CA ALA A 77 0.95 9.43 9.85
C ALA A 77 1.40 10.52 10.83
N PHE A 78 2.50 10.29 11.54
CA PHE A 78 3.05 11.22 12.51
C PHE A 78 3.57 12.50 11.84
N ILE A 79 4.32 12.36 10.75
CA ILE A 79 4.80 13.51 9.95
C ILE A 79 3.62 14.34 9.45
N LEU A 80 2.58 13.70 8.92
CA LEU A 80 1.38 14.40 8.45
C LEU A 80 0.62 15.09 9.58
N ALA A 81 0.55 14.48 10.76
CA ALA A 81 -0.08 15.09 11.92
C ALA A 81 0.67 16.36 12.36
N ILE A 82 2.00 16.31 12.47
CA ILE A 82 2.83 17.48 12.80
C ILE A 82 2.70 18.56 11.74
N LEU A 83 2.79 18.20 10.45
CA LEU A 83 2.69 19.14 9.34
C LEU A 83 1.32 19.83 9.34
N GLN A 84 0.26 19.06 9.56
CA GLN A 84 -1.09 19.62 9.62
C GLN A 84 -1.28 20.53 10.83
N TRP A 85 -0.74 20.18 11.99
CA TRP A 85 -0.73 21.06 13.16
C TRP A 85 -0.03 22.38 12.82
N LYS A 86 1.20 22.31 12.29
CA LYS A 86 2.02 23.50 11.99
C LYS A 86 1.35 24.44 10.99
N ILE A 87 0.66 23.89 9.97
CA ILE A 87 0.06 24.70 8.89
C ILE A 87 -1.33 25.22 9.26
N ARG A 88 -2.16 24.41 9.94
CA ARG A 88 -3.58 24.73 10.15
C ARG A 88 -3.94 25.09 11.59
N GLY A 89 -3.09 24.78 12.55
CA GLY A 89 -3.37 24.98 13.99
C GLY A 89 -4.40 24.02 14.59
N TYR A 90 -5.02 23.14 13.79
CA TYR A 90 -5.98 22.13 14.26
C TYR A 90 -5.76 20.76 13.58
N LEU A 91 -5.98 19.69 14.35
CA LEU A 91 -5.89 18.31 13.87
C LEU A 91 -7.25 17.82 13.37
N ASN A 92 -7.31 17.46 12.08
CA ASN A 92 -8.46 16.77 11.52
C ASN A 92 -8.07 15.32 11.24
N TYR A 93 -8.37 14.43 12.20
CA TYR A 93 -7.98 13.02 12.17
C TYR A 93 -8.44 12.29 10.91
N LYS A 94 -9.64 12.59 10.41
CA LYS A 94 -10.17 11.98 9.18
C LYS A 94 -9.30 12.34 7.98
N LYS A 95 -8.91 13.60 7.85
CA LYS A 95 -8.03 14.06 6.77
C LYS A 95 -6.64 13.45 6.88
N ILE A 96 -6.07 13.36 8.09
CA ILE A 96 -4.76 12.75 8.31
C ILE A 96 -4.80 11.29 7.87
N LEU A 97 -5.75 10.51 8.37
CA LEU A 97 -5.86 9.08 8.08
C LEU A 97 -6.01 8.81 6.57
N PHE A 98 -6.90 9.52 5.87
CA PHE A 98 -7.04 9.37 4.42
C PHE A 98 -5.79 9.84 3.65
N SER A 99 -5.09 10.87 4.13
CA SER A 99 -3.85 11.34 3.50
C SER A 99 -2.72 10.34 3.71
N THR A 100 -2.58 9.79 4.91
CA THR A 100 -1.63 8.72 5.23
C THR A 100 -1.86 7.54 4.32
N LEU A 101 -3.10 7.06 4.19
CA LEU A 101 -3.41 5.90 3.34
C LEU A 101 -3.05 6.13 1.87
N LYS A 102 -3.26 7.33 1.34
CA LYS A 102 -2.88 7.71 -0.03
C LYS A 102 -1.37 7.78 -0.20
N LEU A 103 -0.66 8.37 0.76
CA LEU A 103 0.80 8.42 0.74
C LEU A 103 1.40 7.03 0.86
N SER A 104 0.90 6.21 1.79
CA SER A 104 1.31 4.80 1.93
C SER A 104 1.00 3.99 0.67
N PHE A 105 -0.12 4.21 -0.01
CA PHE A 105 -0.41 3.57 -1.29
C PHE A 105 0.68 3.85 -2.33
N ILE A 106 1.04 5.13 -2.52
CA ILE A 106 2.06 5.54 -3.48
C ILE A 106 3.41 4.97 -3.08
N PHE A 107 3.78 5.11 -1.81
CA PHE A 107 5.07 4.67 -1.30
C PHE A 107 5.25 3.15 -1.40
N PHE A 108 4.23 2.38 -1.00
CA PHE A 108 4.25 0.93 -1.12
C PHE A 108 4.12 0.45 -2.55
N GLY A 109 3.36 1.14 -3.40
CA GLY A 109 3.31 0.84 -4.83
C GLY A 109 4.68 0.97 -5.49
N LEU A 110 5.40 2.05 -5.20
CA LEU A 110 6.77 2.26 -5.69
C LEU A 110 7.75 1.24 -5.10
N ALA A 111 7.75 1.04 -3.78
CA ALA A 111 8.62 0.06 -3.12
C ALA A 111 8.38 -1.35 -3.68
N TYR A 112 7.12 -1.71 -3.90
CA TYR A 112 6.73 -2.98 -4.49
C TYR A 112 7.30 -3.16 -5.90
N LEU A 113 7.18 -2.15 -6.78
CA LEU A 113 7.74 -2.18 -8.12
C LEU A 113 9.27 -2.31 -8.09
N ILE A 114 9.94 -1.54 -7.23
CA ILE A 114 11.41 -1.58 -7.07
C ILE A 114 11.86 -2.96 -6.60
N PHE A 115 11.23 -3.52 -5.56
CA PHE A 115 11.56 -4.84 -5.03
C PHE A 115 11.28 -5.95 -6.04
N LEU A 116 10.21 -5.83 -6.82
CA LEU A 116 9.93 -6.74 -7.92
C LEU A 116 11.05 -6.69 -8.97
N LEU A 117 11.46 -5.50 -9.42
CA LEU A 117 12.56 -5.34 -10.38
C LEU A 117 13.89 -5.89 -9.87
N ILE A 118 14.26 -5.57 -8.63
CA ILE A 118 15.48 -6.10 -7.99
C ILE A 118 15.45 -7.63 -7.98
N ARG A 119 14.29 -8.22 -7.70
CA ARG A 119 14.15 -9.67 -7.69
C ARG A 119 14.29 -10.28 -9.07
N PHE A 120 13.72 -9.66 -10.11
CA PHE A 120 13.91 -10.12 -11.49
C PHE A 120 15.37 -10.08 -11.94
N ILE A 121 16.15 -9.11 -11.48
CA ILE A 121 17.59 -9.00 -11.81
C ILE A 121 18.43 -10.03 -11.04
N LYS A 122 17.99 -10.44 -9.84
CA LYS A 122 18.71 -11.37 -8.96
C LYS A 122 18.31 -12.85 -9.16
N ILE A 123 17.32 -13.13 -10.02
CA ILE A 123 16.92 -14.46 -10.50
C ILE A 123 17.85 -14.87 -11.64
#